data_AF-A0A1F3C1T6-F1
#
_entry.id   AF-A0A1F3C1T6-F1
#
_cell.length_a   1.000
_cell.length_b   1.000
_cell.length_c   1.000
_cell.angle_alpha   90.00
_cell.angle_beta   90.00
_cell.angle_gamma   90.00
#
_symmetry.space_group_name_H-M   'P 1'
#
loop_
_entity.id
_entity.type
_entity.pdbx_description
1 polymer ?
#
loop_
_entity_poly.entity_id
_entity_poly.type
_entity_poly.pdbx_seq_one_letter_code
_entity_poly.pdbx_strand_id
1 'polypeptide(L)'
;MANGFEAWADFLYDQSDLPAQPLSRLPTAHWGSGTGQLSVRSAWTTDATYSNLICGPYTQSHAHRDQGSFVLFKGHWLAFDENIDSHSGLAQGEAAHNLVRIEKRGAVVEQRYDASCAMVALANGPTYGQPDHLRDLPWPPGRDTRP
;
A
#
# COMPACT_ATOMS: atom_id res chain seq x y z
N MET A 1 -29.43 -6.72 3.71
CA MET A 1 -28.55 -7.62 2.94
C MET A 1 -28.76 -7.33 1.48
N ALA A 2 -27.87 -6.53 0.90
CA ALA A 2 -27.87 -6.19 -0.51
C ALA A 2 -26.96 -7.19 -1.22
N ASN A 3 -27.41 -7.71 -2.37
CA ASN A 3 -26.75 -8.71 -3.24
C ASN A 3 -27.10 -10.17 -2.87
N GLY A 4 -28.02 -10.81 -3.62
CA GLY A 4 -28.43 -12.19 -3.38
C GLY A 4 -27.47 -13.28 -3.88
N PHE A 5 -26.31 -12.88 -4.43
CA PHE A 5 -25.36 -13.79 -5.09
C PHE A 5 -24.81 -14.87 -4.13
N GLU A 6 -24.73 -14.59 -2.82
CA GLU A 6 -24.24 -15.55 -1.82
C GLU A 6 -25.10 -15.56 -0.54
N ALA A 7 -26.41 -15.29 -0.64
CA ALA A 7 -27.29 -15.15 0.52
C ALA A 7 -27.34 -16.41 1.41
N TRP A 8 -27.14 -17.60 0.84
CA TRP A 8 -27.07 -18.85 1.59
C TRP A 8 -25.80 -18.91 2.46
N ALA A 9 -24.66 -18.44 1.93
CA ALA A 9 -23.38 -18.42 2.64
C ALA A 9 -23.41 -17.34 3.72
N ASP A 10 -23.94 -16.15 3.41
CA ASP A 10 -24.17 -15.09 4.40
C ASP A 10 -25.02 -15.59 5.57
N PHE A 11 -26.05 -16.41 5.30
CA PHE A 11 -26.89 -16.99 6.34
C PHE A 11 -26.17 -18.05 7.17
N LEU A 12 -25.46 -18.99 6.54
CA LEU A 12 -24.78 -20.08 7.25
C LEU A 12 -23.54 -19.62 8.04
N TYR A 13 -22.86 -18.58 7.56
CA TYR A 13 -21.65 -18.04 8.16
C TYR A 13 -21.87 -16.67 8.80
N ASP A 14 -23.12 -16.35 9.14
CA ASP A 14 -23.43 -15.11 9.86
C ASP A 14 -22.68 -15.10 11.21
N GLN A 15 -22.03 -13.97 11.48
CA GLN A 15 -21.31 -13.70 12.72
C GLN A 15 -21.85 -12.43 13.38
N SER A 16 -23.16 -12.19 13.24
CA SER A 16 -23.86 -11.04 13.83
C SER A 16 -23.81 -11.00 15.37
N ASP A 17 -23.39 -12.10 16.01
CA ASP A 17 -23.12 -12.21 17.43
C ASP A 17 -21.76 -11.60 17.85
N LEU A 18 -20.86 -11.33 16.91
CA LEU A 18 -19.58 -10.67 17.19
C LEU A 18 -19.76 -9.15 17.33
N PRO A 19 -19.41 -8.56 18.49
CA PRO A 19 -19.58 -7.13 18.71
C PRO A 19 -18.55 -6.33 17.91
N ALA A 20 -19.04 -5.35 17.12
CA ALA A 20 -18.19 -4.42 16.41
C ALA A 20 -17.21 -3.70 17.36
N GLN A 21 -15.97 -3.54 16.92
CA GLN A 21 -14.92 -2.84 17.66
C GLN A 21 -14.63 -1.48 17.01
N PRO A 22 -14.28 -0.45 17.80
CA PRO A 22 -13.99 0.86 17.24
C PRO A 22 -12.68 0.84 16.44
N LEU A 23 -12.67 1.49 15.27
CA LEU A 23 -11.49 1.61 14.40
C LEU A 23 -10.29 2.24 15.11
N SER A 24 -10.51 3.05 16.15
CA SER A 24 -9.45 3.63 16.98
C SER A 24 -8.56 2.61 17.70
N ARG A 25 -8.96 1.32 17.74
CA ARG A 25 -8.12 0.23 18.25
C ARG A 25 -7.09 -0.26 17.23
N LEU A 26 -7.25 0.09 15.95
CA LEU A 26 -6.30 -0.28 14.90
C LEU A 26 -5.13 0.69 14.87
N PRO A 27 -3.90 0.20 14.59
CA PRO A 27 -2.76 1.08 14.37
C PRO A 27 -3.00 1.98 13.16
N THR A 28 -2.34 3.13 13.15
CA THR A 28 -2.40 4.07 12.03
C THR A 28 -1.34 3.79 10.96
N ALA A 29 -0.46 2.80 11.18
CA ALA A 29 0.50 2.32 10.19
C ALA A 29 0.48 0.79 10.12
N HIS A 30 0.63 0.24 8.92
CA HIS A 30 0.75 -1.19 8.71
C HIS A 30 1.77 -1.48 7.60
N TRP A 31 2.76 -2.33 7.92
CA TRP A 31 3.73 -2.83 6.98
C TRP A 31 3.38 -4.28 6.58
N GLY A 32 2.95 -4.45 5.33
CA GLY A 32 2.72 -5.75 4.72
C GLY A 32 3.97 -6.23 4.02
N SER A 33 4.91 -6.86 4.75
CA SER A 33 6.21 -7.28 4.21
C SER A 33 6.12 -8.23 3.01
N GLY A 34 5.10 -9.09 2.95
CA GLY A 34 4.90 -10.02 1.85
C GLY A 34 4.50 -9.35 0.53
N THR A 35 3.70 -8.27 0.60
CA THR A 35 3.28 -7.49 -0.58
C THR A 35 4.15 -6.26 -0.80
N GLY A 36 5.01 -5.92 0.16
CA GLY A 36 5.82 -4.72 0.18
C GLY A 36 5.00 -3.44 0.25
N GLN A 37 3.84 -3.46 0.91
CA GLN A 37 2.99 -2.28 1.03
C GLN A 37 3.06 -1.66 2.41
N LEU A 38 3.28 -0.35 2.46
CA LEU A 38 3.19 0.45 3.67
C LEU A 38 1.95 1.35 3.58
N SER A 39 0.92 1.00 4.33
CA SER A 39 -0.27 1.82 4.51
C SER A 39 -0.13 2.66 5.78
N VAL A 40 -0.31 3.97 5.66
CA VAL A 40 -0.24 4.91 6.79
C VAL A 40 -1.41 5.88 6.78
N ARG A 41 -1.85 6.27 7.97
CA ARG A 41 -2.92 7.23 8.24
C ARG A 41 -2.53 8.18 9.34
N SER A 42 -3.10 9.38 9.34
CA SER A 42 -2.94 10.29 10.49
C SER A 42 -3.89 9.95 11.64
N ALA A 43 -5.07 9.39 11.34
CA ALA A 43 -6.10 8.97 12.29
C ALA A 43 -7.13 8.04 11.61
N TRP A 44 -8.12 7.57 12.37
CA TRP A 44 -9.30 6.84 11.85
C TRP A 44 -10.54 7.72 11.69
N THR A 45 -10.36 9.05 11.69
CA THR A 45 -11.42 10.04 11.46
C THR A 45 -11.62 10.30 9.95
N THR A 46 -12.74 10.94 9.59
CA THR A 46 -13.11 11.23 8.19
C THR A 46 -12.22 12.28 7.52
N ASP A 47 -11.53 13.10 8.30
CA ASP A 47 -10.58 14.14 7.85
C ASP A 47 -9.12 13.66 7.87
N ALA A 48 -8.88 12.38 8.20
CA ALA A 48 -7.55 11.82 8.25
C ALA A 48 -6.86 11.82 6.88
N THR A 49 -5.55 12.05 6.90
CA THR A 49 -4.69 11.81 5.73
C THR A 49 -4.42 10.32 5.63
N TYR A 50 -4.41 9.78 4.41
CA TYR A 50 -3.99 8.40 4.10
C TYR A 50 -2.92 8.42 3.01
N SER A 51 -1.94 7.53 3.14
CA SER A 51 -1.00 7.22 2.08
C SER A 51 -0.73 5.73 2.02
N ASN A 52 -0.51 5.23 0.82
CA ASN A 52 0.07 3.91 0.60
C ASN A 52 1.34 4.06 -0.22
N LEU A 53 2.38 3.34 0.15
CA LEU A 53 3.60 3.20 -0.62
C LEU A 53 3.75 1.74 -1.01
N ILE A 54 4.12 1.48 -2.26
CA ILE A 54 4.28 0.13 -2.79
C ILE A 54 5.75 -0.09 -3.13
N CYS A 55 6.36 -1.08 -2.51
CA CYS A 55 7.66 -1.58 -2.91
C CYS A 55 7.85 -3.04 -2.44
N GLY A 56 7.40 -3.97 -3.27
CA GLY A 56 7.42 -5.41 -3.01
C GLY A 56 7.55 -6.24 -4.28
N PRO A 57 7.30 -7.55 -4.22
CA PRO A 57 7.39 -8.44 -5.38
C PRO A 57 6.30 -8.15 -6.42
N TYR A 58 6.68 -8.06 -7.70
CA TYR A 58 5.74 -8.04 -8.83
C TYR A 58 5.54 -9.47 -9.36
N THR A 59 4.63 -10.23 -8.74
CA THR A 59 4.50 -11.70 -8.93
C THR A 59 3.07 -12.21 -9.09
N GLN A 60 2.09 -11.34 -9.31
CA GLN A 60 0.69 -11.73 -9.47
C GLN A 60 0.07 -11.19 -10.75
N SER A 61 -0.92 -11.90 -11.28
CA SER A 61 -1.60 -11.52 -12.53
C SER A 61 -2.30 -10.17 -12.47
N HIS A 62 -2.71 -9.74 -11.28
CA HIS A 62 -3.35 -8.45 -11.02
C HIS A 62 -2.39 -7.44 -10.36
N ALA A 63 -1.11 -7.78 -10.21
CA ALA A 63 -0.11 -6.81 -9.79
C ALA A 63 0.32 -5.95 -10.98
N HIS A 64 0.78 -4.73 -10.71
CA HIS A 64 1.17 -3.78 -11.74
C HIS A 64 2.67 -3.51 -11.71
N ARG A 65 3.15 -2.77 -12.71
CA ARG A 65 4.50 -2.19 -12.74
C ARG A 65 4.51 -0.89 -11.94
N ASP A 66 4.19 -1.01 -10.65
CA ASP A 66 3.98 0.08 -9.71
C ASP A 66 4.97 0.07 -8.53
N GLN A 67 6.10 -0.65 -8.65
CA GLN A 67 7.15 -0.67 -7.64
C GLN A 67 7.74 0.73 -7.46
N GLY A 68 7.69 1.26 -6.25
CA GLY A 68 8.07 2.63 -5.91
C GLY A 68 6.94 3.66 -6.04
N SER A 69 5.73 3.22 -6.37
CA SER A 69 4.56 4.11 -6.45
C SER A 69 4.00 4.49 -5.09
N PHE A 70 3.20 5.56 -5.08
CA PHE A 70 2.44 5.96 -3.92
C PHE A 70 1.07 6.56 -4.30
N VAL A 71 0.17 6.56 -3.32
CA VAL A 71 -1.05 7.39 -3.36
C VAL A 71 -1.14 8.26 -2.12
N LEU A 72 -1.85 9.37 -2.22
CA LEU A 72 -2.06 10.31 -1.11
C LEU A 72 -3.49 10.86 -1.15
N PHE A 73 -4.19 10.75 -0.03
CA PHE A 73 -5.55 11.24 0.16
C PHE A 73 -5.64 12.15 1.39
N LYS A 74 -6.34 13.28 1.26
CA LYS A 74 -6.77 14.13 2.38
C LYS A 74 -8.03 14.90 1.99
N GLY A 75 -9.19 14.34 2.30
CA GLY A 75 -10.51 14.86 1.87
C GLY A 75 -10.78 14.70 0.36
N HIS A 76 -9.73 14.69 -0.46
CA HIS A 76 -9.70 14.32 -1.88
C HIS A 76 -8.34 13.70 -2.22
N TRP A 77 -8.22 13.12 -3.42
CA TRP A 77 -6.95 12.59 -3.92
C TRP A 77 -5.97 13.73 -4.23
N LEU A 78 -4.80 13.69 -3.59
CA LEU A 78 -3.69 14.61 -3.82
C LEU A 78 -2.62 14.00 -4.73
N ALA A 79 -2.44 12.68 -4.64
CA ALA A 79 -1.72 11.86 -5.59
C ALA A 79 -2.62 10.68 -5.94
N PHE A 80 -3.32 10.80 -7.06
CA PHE A 80 -4.28 9.83 -7.58
C PHE A 80 -3.58 8.80 -8.45
N ASP A 81 -4.04 7.56 -8.43
CA ASP A 81 -3.56 6.54 -9.35
C ASP A 81 -4.55 6.41 -10.51
N GLU A 82 -4.12 6.73 -11.73
CA GLU A 82 -5.01 6.79 -12.90
C GLU A 82 -5.61 5.44 -13.24
N ASN A 83 -4.99 4.33 -12.79
CA ASN A 83 -5.54 3.01 -13.00
C ASN A 83 -6.92 2.82 -12.36
N ILE A 84 -7.26 3.59 -11.30
CA ILE A 84 -8.58 3.57 -10.65
C ILE A 84 -9.71 3.89 -11.64
N ASP A 85 -9.44 4.77 -12.62
CA ASP A 85 -10.43 5.18 -13.62
C ASP A 85 -10.37 4.33 -14.89
N SER A 86 -9.47 3.35 -14.96
CA SER A 86 -9.40 2.44 -16.09
C SER A 86 -10.60 1.49 -16.13
N HIS A 87 -10.99 1.04 -17.32
CA HIS A 87 -12.17 0.19 -17.50
C HIS A 87 -12.13 -1.11 -16.66
N SER A 88 -10.94 -1.70 -16.51
CA SER A 88 -10.74 -2.98 -15.83
C SER A 88 -10.03 -2.87 -14.48
N GLY A 89 -9.43 -1.72 -14.16
CA GLY A 89 -8.46 -1.61 -13.06
C GLY A 89 -7.14 -2.34 -13.34
N LEU A 90 -6.85 -2.70 -14.61
CA LEU A 90 -5.68 -3.48 -15.04
C LEU A 90 -4.78 -2.71 -16.02
N ALA A 91 -4.72 -1.38 -15.94
CA ALA A 91 -3.67 -0.60 -16.60
C ALA A 91 -2.33 -0.85 -15.88
N GLN A 92 -1.69 -1.99 -16.16
CA GLN A 92 -0.53 -2.49 -15.41
C GLN A 92 0.80 -1.78 -15.72
N GLY A 93 0.80 -0.79 -16.62
CA GLY A 93 2.00 -0.09 -17.07
C GLY A 93 2.37 1.06 -16.14
N GLU A 94 3.66 1.39 -16.11
CA GLU A 94 4.26 2.42 -15.24
C GLU A 94 3.60 3.80 -15.37
N ALA A 95 3.03 4.10 -16.54
CA ALA A 95 2.49 5.42 -16.85
C ALA A 95 1.22 5.76 -16.06
N ALA A 96 0.49 4.77 -15.55
CA ALA A 96 -0.75 4.99 -14.80
C ALA A 96 -0.51 5.33 -13.31
N HIS A 97 0.73 5.23 -12.84
CA HIS A 97 1.07 5.24 -11.42
C HIS A 97 1.96 6.43 -11.04
N ASN A 98 1.85 6.90 -9.78
CA ASN A 98 2.74 7.94 -9.25
C ASN A 98 4.11 7.37 -8.89
N LEU A 99 4.99 7.19 -9.87
CA LEU A 99 6.34 6.63 -9.67
C LEU A 99 7.40 7.34 -10.51
N VAL A 100 8.66 7.08 -10.18
CA VAL A 100 9.79 7.48 -11.02
C VAL A 100 10.06 6.41 -12.07
N ARG A 101 9.95 6.80 -13.34
CA ARG A 101 10.23 5.94 -14.50
C ARG A 101 11.61 6.20 -15.07
N ILE A 102 12.26 5.15 -15.56
CA ILE A 102 13.55 5.24 -16.24
C ILE A 102 13.31 5.09 -17.74
N GLU A 103 13.91 5.97 -18.54
CA GLU A 103 13.89 5.89 -19.99
C GLU A 103 15.31 5.75 -20.55
N LYS A 104 15.47 4.87 -21.54
CA LYS A 104 16.75 4.63 -22.20
C LYS A 104 16.54 4.61 -23.70
N ARG A 105 17.18 5.55 -24.40
CA ARG A 105 17.09 5.71 -25.87
C ARG A 105 15.63 5.88 -26.36
N GLY A 106 14.83 6.64 -25.62
CA GLY A 106 13.43 6.94 -25.97
C GLY A 106 12.43 5.82 -25.66
N ALA A 107 12.85 4.74 -25.00
CA ALA A 107 11.97 3.68 -24.54
C ALA A 107 11.98 3.58 -23.01
N VAL A 108 10.83 3.26 -22.42
CA VAL A 108 10.71 2.96 -21.00
C VAL A 108 11.50 1.69 -20.67
N VAL A 109 12.28 1.74 -19.61
CA VAL A 109 12.87 0.56 -19.00
C VAL A 109 11.82 -0.03 -18.05
N GLU A 110 11.13 -1.06 -18.54
CA GLU A 110 10.01 -1.66 -17.82
C GLU A 110 10.44 -2.36 -16.53
N GLN A 111 9.60 -2.27 -15.50
CA GLN A 111 9.70 -3.11 -14.32
C GLN A 111 9.44 -4.57 -14.72
N ARG A 112 10.20 -5.47 -14.11
CA ARG A 112 10.19 -6.89 -14.48
C ARG A 112 9.26 -7.67 -13.58
N TYR A 113 8.45 -8.53 -14.18
CA TYR A 113 7.76 -9.59 -13.46
C TYR A 113 8.80 -10.48 -12.74
N ASP A 114 8.43 -11.02 -11.59
CA ASP A 114 9.29 -11.74 -10.65
C ASP A 114 10.47 -10.92 -10.09
N ALA A 115 10.48 -9.60 -10.27
CA ALA A 115 11.39 -8.71 -9.56
C ALA A 115 10.78 -8.23 -8.24
N SER A 116 11.64 -7.87 -7.30
CA SER A 116 11.26 -7.23 -6.04
C SER A 116 12.07 -5.95 -5.85
N CYS A 117 11.45 -4.96 -5.21
CA CYS A 117 12.18 -3.87 -4.60
C CYS A 117 12.09 -3.95 -3.07
N ALA A 118 12.89 -3.17 -2.36
CA ALA A 118 12.92 -3.14 -0.91
C ALA A 118 12.53 -1.76 -0.39
N MET A 119 11.49 -1.71 0.45
CA MET A 119 11.21 -0.54 1.24
C MET A 119 12.15 -0.49 2.44
N VAL A 120 12.79 0.65 2.64
CA VAL A 120 13.81 0.82 3.67
C VAL A 120 13.51 2.09 4.45
N ALA A 121 13.49 1.99 5.77
CA ALA A 121 13.40 3.16 6.63
C ALA A 121 14.74 3.92 6.58
N LEU A 122 14.71 5.21 6.23
CA LEU A 122 15.92 6.04 6.13
C LEU A 122 16.45 6.52 7.48
N ALA A 123 15.56 6.62 8.49
CA ALA A 123 15.87 7.03 9.85
C ALA A 123 14.86 6.39 10.82
N ASN A 124 15.32 6.11 12.04
CA ASN A 124 14.48 5.77 13.18
C ASN A 124 14.79 6.78 14.28
N GLY A 125 13.82 7.61 14.68
CA GLY A 125 14.03 8.63 15.69
C GLY A 125 12.75 9.43 15.99
N PRO A 126 12.72 10.22 17.07
CA PRO A 126 11.51 10.91 17.53
C PRO A 126 10.92 11.89 16.50
N THR A 127 11.73 12.35 15.54
CA THR A 127 11.34 13.28 14.47
C THR A 127 10.75 12.60 13.24
N TYR A 128 11.12 11.33 13.00
CA TYR A 128 10.66 10.53 11.86
C TYR A 128 9.86 9.38 12.45
N GLY A 129 8.62 9.72 12.83
CA GLY A 129 7.75 8.90 13.65
C GLY A 129 7.70 7.45 13.18
N GLN A 130 8.06 6.55 14.10
CA GLN A 130 7.68 5.17 13.99
C GLN A 130 6.71 4.85 15.11
N PRO A 131 5.48 4.42 14.79
CA PRO A 131 4.79 3.51 15.68
C PRO A 131 5.63 2.22 15.81
N ASP A 132 5.66 1.60 16.99
CA ASP A 132 6.54 0.46 17.33
C ASP A 132 6.48 -0.76 16.38
N HIS A 133 5.52 -0.81 15.45
CA HIS A 133 5.25 -1.91 14.52
C HIS A 133 5.96 -1.81 13.14
N LEU A 134 6.67 -0.73 12.81
CA LEU A 134 7.51 -0.69 11.59
C LEU A 134 8.96 -1.14 11.85
N ARG A 135 9.25 -1.73 13.03
CA ARG A 135 10.59 -2.23 13.42
C ARG A 135 11.10 -3.33 12.48
N ASP A 136 10.20 -3.92 11.70
CA ASP A 136 10.47 -5.01 10.77
C ASP A 136 10.82 -4.52 9.36
N LEU A 137 10.89 -3.20 9.13
CA LEU A 137 11.41 -2.68 7.87
C LEU A 137 12.92 -2.97 7.74
N PRO A 138 13.39 -3.49 6.59
CA PRO A 138 14.80 -3.63 6.32
C PRO A 138 15.53 -2.29 6.49
N TRP A 139 16.72 -2.33 7.09
CA TRP A 139 17.62 -1.18 7.19
C TRP A 139 18.64 -1.20 6.03
N PRO A 140 19.13 -0.06 5.52
CA PRO A 140 20.12 -0.08 4.46
C PRO A 140 21.40 -0.77 4.95
N PRO A 141 22.03 -1.66 4.15
CA PRO A 141 23.31 -2.24 4.51
C PRO A 141 24.39 -1.15 4.67
N GLY A 142 25.13 -1.19 5.78
CA GLY A 142 26.26 -0.29 6.04
C GLY A 142 26.01 0.92 6.97
N ARG A 143 24.85 1.01 7.64
CA ARG A 143 24.61 2.00 8.71
C ARG A 143 24.49 1.29 10.06
N ASP A 144 25.59 1.20 10.79
CA ASP A 144 25.76 0.32 11.95
C ASP A 144 25.23 0.87 13.29
N THR A 145 24.15 1.65 13.28
CA THR A 145 23.51 2.08 14.54
C THR A 145 21.99 2.03 14.43
N ARG A 146 21.40 1.07 15.16
CA ARG A 146 20.05 1.28 15.70
C ARG A 146 20.22 2.26 16.86
N PRO A 147 19.55 3.42 16.89
CA PRO A 147 19.46 4.20 18.12
C PRO A 147 18.71 3.41 19.20
#